data_AF-A0A2V5XWM5-F1
#
_entry.id   AF-A0A2V5XWM5-F1
#
_cell.length_a   1.000
_cell.length_b   1.000
_cell.length_c   1.000
_cell.angle_alpha   90.00
_cell.angle_beta   90.00
_cell.angle_gamma   90.00
#
_symmetry.space_group_name_H-M   'P 1'
#
loop_
_entity.id
_entity.type
_entity.pdbx_description
1 polymer ?
#
loop_
_entity_poly.entity_id
_entity_poly.type
_entity_poly.pdbx_seq_one_letter_code
_entity_poly.pdbx_strand_id
1 'polypeptide(L)'
;DLTATDITKTYYYKLLAVNSVGMSCANNEIAAPYIGDTCSGLILQRTPPGHPEQPLQGTAPASLAIDYIAAGEPPGTSNLMFKMKVTDLSSVPPNSRWRIVWNSYAAQSFDPAAEQFYAGMRTDQNGTVTFEYGTVATAVVGLVIGVPTETPIGALPGSSFNADGTITLVVPKSAVGNPQPGDLLGAVNGRTFTGDTSETQNLERSTLLVDHTFVKGQRDNGHPAATYAVVGNVACPGPSPTPTPKPHKK
;
A
#
# COMPACT_ATOMS: atom_id res chain seq x y z
N ASP A 1 5.17 -12.91 17.20
CA ASP A 1 5.73 -14.11 16.55
C ASP A 1 6.45 -13.64 15.30
N LEU A 2 7.69 -14.09 15.12
CA LEU A 2 8.58 -13.68 14.03
C LEU A 2 8.84 -14.84 13.05
N THR A 3 8.14 -15.94 13.22
CA THR A 3 8.28 -17.17 12.41
C THR A 3 7.20 -17.29 11.34
N ALA A 4 6.17 -16.45 11.39
CA ALA A 4 5.17 -16.33 10.34
C ALA A 4 5.75 -15.57 9.14
N THR A 5 5.79 -16.21 7.97
CA THR A 5 6.42 -15.63 6.76
C THR A 5 5.67 -15.95 5.47
N ASP A 6 4.66 -16.82 5.50
CA ASP A 6 3.95 -17.26 4.29
C ASP A 6 2.57 -16.60 4.21
N ILE A 7 2.41 -15.69 3.24
CA ILE A 7 1.17 -14.92 3.02
C ILE A 7 -0.02 -15.76 2.52
N THR A 8 0.20 -17.05 2.29
CA THR A 8 -0.83 -18.03 1.94
C THR A 8 -1.30 -18.86 3.15
N LYS A 9 -0.74 -18.62 4.34
CA LYS A 9 -1.04 -19.38 5.56
C LYS A 9 -1.77 -18.54 6.60
N THR A 10 -2.63 -19.22 7.34
CA THR A 10 -3.24 -18.71 8.57
C THR A 10 -2.52 -19.33 9.76
N TYR A 11 -2.03 -18.48 10.64
CA TYR A 11 -1.38 -18.87 11.90
C TYR A 11 -2.40 -18.78 13.03
N TYR A 12 -2.16 -19.55 14.10
CA TYR A 12 -3.07 -19.63 15.24
C TYR A 12 -2.29 -19.27 16.51
N TYR A 13 -2.81 -18.31 17.25
CA TYR A 13 -2.17 -17.77 18.45
C TYR A 13 -3.06 -17.99 19.66
N LYS A 14 -2.45 -18.36 20.78
CA LYS A 14 -3.12 -18.41 22.09
C LYS A 14 -2.33 -17.57 23.08
N LEU A 15 -3.05 -16.85 23.94
CA LEU A 15 -2.47 -16.11 25.04
C LEU A 15 -2.69 -16.89 26.34
N LEU A 16 -1.62 -17.08 27.11
CA LEU A 16 -1.65 -17.76 28.40
C LEU A 16 -1.06 -16.84 29.46
N ALA A 17 -1.81 -16.62 30.54
CA ALA A 17 -1.30 -15.93 31.70
C ALA A 17 -0.57 -16.93 32.60
N VAL A 18 0.58 -16.52 33.17
CA VAL A 18 1.40 -17.36 34.06
C VAL A 18 1.67 -16.60 35.35
N ASN A 19 1.47 -17.23 36.49
CA ASN A 19 1.86 -16.71 37.81
C ASN A 19 2.53 -17.82 38.65
N SER A 20 2.80 -17.53 39.94
CA SER A 20 3.43 -18.49 40.85
C SER A 20 2.60 -19.74 41.16
N VAL A 21 1.30 -19.73 40.83
CA VAL A 21 0.37 -20.85 41.05
C VAL A 21 0.29 -21.75 39.82
N GLY A 22 0.46 -21.19 38.62
CA GLY A 22 0.48 -21.96 37.38
C GLY A 22 0.09 -21.16 36.14
N MET A 23 -0.23 -21.87 35.06
CA MET A 23 -0.70 -21.30 33.80
C MET A 23 -2.23 -21.29 33.76
N SER A 24 -2.82 -20.24 33.17
CA SER A 24 -4.26 -20.19 32.89
C SER A 24 -4.67 -21.29 31.91
N CYS A 25 -5.94 -21.70 31.94
CA CYS A 25 -6.51 -22.58 30.92
C CYS A 25 -6.49 -21.90 29.54
N ALA A 26 -6.23 -22.68 28.48
CA ALA A 26 -6.18 -22.19 27.10
C ALA A 26 -7.56 -22.26 26.47
N ASN A 27 -8.27 -21.13 26.33
CA ASN A 27 -9.62 -21.13 25.76
C ASN A 27 -9.81 -20.18 24.56
N ASN A 28 -8.78 -19.39 24.20
CA ASN A 28 -8.93 -18.26 23.27
C ASN A 28 -7.87 -18.33 22.15
N GLU A 29 -7.95 -19.35 21.30
CA GLU A 29 -7.13 -19.39 20.09
C GLU A 29 -7.69 -18.41 19.04
N ILE A 30 -6.81 -17.60 18.45
CA ILE A 30 -7.14 -16.61 17.44
C ILE A 30 -6.42 -16.97 16.15
N ALA A 31 -7.19 -17.07 15.07
CA ALA A 31 -6.66 -17.22 13.71
C ALA A 31 -6.20 -15.85 13.19
N ALA A 32 -4.96 -15.78 12.71
CA ALA A 32 -4.37 -14.58 12.13
C ALA A 32 -3.61 -14.95 10.84
N PRO A 33 -4.14 -14.56 9.66
CA PRO A 33 -3.42 -14.66 8.40
C PRO A 33 -2.12 -13.85 8.45
N TYR A 34 -1.03 -14.40 7.92
CA TYR A 34 0.16 -13.59 7.71
C TYR A 34 -0.07 -12.65 6.52
N ILE A 35 0.07 -11.35 6.75
CA ILE A 35 -0.18 -10.31 5.75
C ILE A 35 1.09 -9.53 5.40
N GLY A 36 2.27 -10.03 5.81
CA GLY A 36 3.55 -9.37 5.61
C GLY A 36 4.09 -8.72 6.87
N ASP A 37 5.17 -7.97 6.71
CA ASP A 37 5.91 -7.32 7.80
C ASP A 37 6.29 -5.90 7.41
N THR A 38 6.75 -5.11 8.38
CA THR A 38 7.08 -3.70 8.14
C THR A 38 8.32 -3.50 7.29
N CYS A 39 9.17 -4.49 7.03
CA CYS A 39 10.38 -4.32 6.23
C CYS A 39 10.18 -4.68 4.76
N SER A 40 9.39 -5.71 4.51
CA SER A 40 9.13 -6.25 3.18
C SER A 40 7.78 -5.79 2.61
N GLY A 41 6.86 -5.33 3.46
CA GLY A 41 5.58 -4.75 3.10
C GLY A 41 4.44 -5.48 3.79
N LEU A 42 3.69 -4.75 4.62
CA LEU A 42 2.45 -5.18 5.24
C LEU A 42 1.29 -4.88 4.29
N ILE A 43 0.56 -5.91 3.87
CA ILE A 43 -0.59 -5.78 2.97
C ILE A 43 -1.70 -5.04 3.70
N LEU A 44 -2.08 -3.88 3.16
CA LEU A 44 -3.12 -3.02 3.72
C LEU A 44 -4.47 -3.29 3.07
N GLN A 45 -4.47 -3.63 1.78
CA GLN A 45 -5.67 -3.97 1.03
C GLN A 45 -5.35 -5.08 0.03
N ARG A 46 -6.31 -5.98 -0.19
CA ARG A 46 -6.21 -7.06 -1.18
C ARG A 46 -7.55 -7.24 -1.89
N THR A 47 -7.52 -7.39 -3.20
CA THR A 47 -8.71 -7.65 -4.01
C THR A 47 -9.09 -9.11 -3.81
N PRO A 48 -10.29 -9.42 -3.28
CA PRO A 48 -10.72 -10.79 -3.10
C PRO A 48 -10.96 -11.47 -4.46
N PRO A 49 -10.77 -12.80 -4.56
CA PRO A 49 -11.18 -13.55 -5.74
C PRO A 49 -12.64 -13.27 -6.10
N GLY A 50 -12.95 -13.09 -7.39
CA GLY A 50 -14.33 -12.85 -7.84
C GLY A 50 -14.76 -11.38 -7.86
N HIS A 51 -13.91 -10.45 -7.42
CA HIS A 51 -14.24 -9.02 -7.40
C HIS A 51 -14.28 -8.43 -8.82
N PRO A 52 -15.22 -7.52 -9.16
CA PRO A 52 -15.38 -6.97 -10.52
C PRO A 52 -14.12 -6.30 -11.09
N GLU A 53 -13.25 -5.78 -10.23
CA GLU A 53 -12.00 -5.11 -10.57
C GLU A 53 -10.86 -6.11 -10.92
N GLN A 54 -11.10 -7.43 -10.82
CA GLN A 54 -10.18 -8.45 -11.32
C GLN A 54 -10.32 -8.66 -12.83
N PRO A 55 -9.24 -8.98 -13.57
CA PRO A 55 -9.30 -9.15 -15.03
C PRO A 55 -10.23 -10.28 -15.48
N LEU A 56 -10.45 -11.28 -14.62
CA LEU A 56 -11.32 -12.42 -14.90
C LEU A 56 -12.81 -12.14 -14.61
N GLN A 57 -13.14 -10.98 -14.03
CA GLN A 57 -14.48 -10.63 -13.55
C GLN A 57 -14.94 -9.23 -13.98
N GLY A 58 -14.08 -8.44 -14.62
CA GLY A 58 -14.44 -7.17 -15.24
C GLY A 58 -13.50 -6.73 -16.36
N THR A 59 -13.70 -5.50 -16.83
CA THR A 59 -13.09 -4.94 -18.05
C THR A 59 -11.67 -4.39 -17.86
N ALA A 60 -11.09 -4.50 -16.67
CA ALA A 60 -9.78 -3.97 -16.35
C ALA A 60 -8.66 -4.79 -17.01
N PRO A 61 -7.79 -4.18 -17.84
CA PRO A 61 -6.56 -4.83 -18.32
C PRO A 61 -5.70 -5.33 -17.16
N ALA A 62 -4.99 -6.45 -17.35
CA ALA A 62 -4.14 -7.05 -16.31
C ALA A 62 -3.07 -6.09 -15.76
N SER A 63 -2.62 -5.13 -16.56
CA SER A 63 -1.68 -4.08 -16.15
C SER A 63 -2.28 -3.00 -15.27
N LEU A 64 -3.61 -2.91 -15.18
CA LEU A 64 -4.32 -1.91 -14.38
C LEU A 64 -5.06 -2.53 -13.20
N ALA A 65 -5.38 -3.82 -13.26
CA ALA A 65 -6.06 -4.53 -12.20
C ALA A 65 -5.16 -4.71 -10.98
N ILE A 66 -5.51 -4.07 -9.86
CA ILE A 66 -4.73 -4.13 -8.62
C ILE A 66 -5.12 -5.40 -7.84
N ASP A 67 -4.13 -6.26 -7.56
CA ASP A 67 -4.28 -7.44 -6.72
C ASP A 67 -4.17 -7.07 -5.23
N TYR A 68 -3.21 -6.23 -4.85
CA TYR A 68 -3.06 -5.70 -3.49
C TYR A 68 -2.18 -4.44 -3.44
N ILE A 69 -2.28 -3.73 -2.31
CA ILE A 69 -1.30 -2.71 -1.90
C ILE A 69 -0.72 -3.03 -0.52
N ALA A 70 0.53 -2.65 -0.31
CA ALA A 70 1.24 -2.83 0.95
C ALA A 70 2.10 -1.62 1.29
N ALA A 71 2.40 -1.45 2.58
CA ALA A 71 3.28 -0.42 3.09
C ALA A 71 4.34 -1.00 4.03
N GLY A 72 5.50 -0.37 4.08
CA GLY A 72 6.63 -0.77 4.88
C GLY A 72 7.66 0.34 5.02
N GLU A 73 8.76 0.01 5.67
CA GLU A 73 9.87 0.84 6.08
C GLU A 73 11.15 0.00 6.02
N PRO A 74 11.88 0.04 4.88
CA PRO A 74 13.07 -0.77 4.70
C PRO A 74 14.11 -0.48 5.80
N PRO A 75 14.69 -1.53 6.44
CA PRO A 75 15.66 -1.36 7.52
C PRO A 75 16.88 -0.53 7.11
N GLY A 76 17.40 0.26 8.05
CA GLY A 76 18.62 1.04 7.83
C GLY A 76 18.44 2.20 6.83
N THR A 77 17.21 2.53 6.48
CA THR A 77 16.87 3.69 5.66
C THR A 77 16.03 4.69 6.46
N SER A 78 15.71 5.84 5.87
CA SER A 78 14.71 6.79 6.39
C SER A 78 13.53 6.92 5.42
N ASN A 79 13.19 5.81 4.76
CA ASN A 79 12.20 5.77 3.68
C ASN A 79 10.95 5.03 4.12
N LEU A 80 9.81 5.49 3.62
CA LEU A 80 8.64 4.64 3.43
C LEU A 80 8.84 3.81 2.17
N MET A 81 8.26 2.61 2.17
CA MET A 81 8.13 1.77 1.00
C MET A 81 6.66 1.45 0.80
N PHE A 82 6.19 1.62 -0.42
CA PHE A 82 4.89 1.16 -0.82
C PHE A 82 5.03 0.15 -1.93
N LYS A 83 4.18 -0.87 -1.93
CA LYS A 83 4.06 -1.83 -3.01
C LYS A 83 2.67 -1.82 -3.57
N MET A 84 2.57 -1.79 -4.89
CA MET A 84 1.35 -2.12 -5.62
C MET A 84 1.64 -3.39 -6.40
N LYS A 85 0.80 -4.41 -6.23
CA LYS A 85 0.77 -5.55 -7.14
C LYS A 85 -0.41 -5.36 -8.07
N VAL A 86 -0.16 -5.17 -9.35
CA VAL A 86 -1.17 -5.39 -10.40
C VAL A 86 -1.01 -6.78 -10.98
N THR A 87 -2.00 -7.30 -11.69
CA THR A 87 -1.98 -8.68 -12.18
C THR A 87 -0.75 -9.00 -13.04
N ASP A 88 -0.39 -8.14 -14.00
CA ASP A 88 0.78 -8.34 -14.88
C ASP A 88 1.34 -7.02 -15.45
N LEU A 89 2.66 -6.86 -15.52
CA LEU A 89 3.35 -5.74 -16.18
C LEU A 89 4.36 -6.19 -17.23
N SER A 90 4.19 -7.38 -17.80
CA SER A 90 5.04 -7.86 -18.90
C SER A 90 4.93 -6.96 -20.15
N SER A 91 3.81 -6.27 -20.28
CA SER A 91 3.57 -5.18 -21.23
C SER A 91 3.03 -3.96 -20.49
N VAL A 92 3.80 -2.86 -20.50
CA VAL A 92 3.43 -1.62 -19.80
C VAL A 92 2.74 -0.68 -20.79
N PRO A 93 1.46 -0.31 -20.59
CA PRO A 93 0.76 0.59 -21.50
C PRO A 93 1.36 2.01 -21.44
N PRO A 94 1.45 2.73 -22.58
CA PRO A 94 1.78 4.15 -22.55
C PRO A 94 0.66 4.96 -21.88
N ASN A 95 0.94 6.22 -21.54
CA ASN A 95 -0.07 7.16 -21.01
C ASN A 95 -0.84 6.59 -19.81
N SER A 96 -0.15 5.96 -18.88
CA SER A 96 -0.76 5.24 -17.76
C SER A 96 -0.13 5.64 -16.44
N ARG A 97 -0.91 5.57 -15.37
CA ARG A 97 -0.48 5.94 -14.01
C ARG A 97 -0.87 4.84 -13.03
N TRP A 98 -0.01 4.61 -12.06
CA TRP A 98 -0.23 3.73 -10.90
C TRP A 98 0.11 4.53 -9.66
N ARG A 99 -0.85 4.71 -8.77
CA ARG A 99 -0.77 5.63 -7.64
C ARG A 99 -1.10 4.92 -6.34
N ILE A 100 -0.28 5.14 -5.33
CA ILE A 100 -0.65 4.91 -3.94
C ILE A 100 -0.85 6.28 -3.31
N VAL A 101 -2.03 6.50 -2.74
CA VAL A 101 -2.47 7.78 -2.17
C VAL A 101 -2.75 7.55 -0.69
N TRP A 102 -2.45 8.53 0.16
CA TRP A 102 -2.81 8.49 1.59
C TRP A 102 -3.08 9.88 2.13
N ASN A 103 -3.94 9.95 3.15
CA ASN A 103 -4.28 11.20 3.82
C ASN A 103 -3.11 11.69 4.68
N SER A 104 -2.79 12.98 4.58
CA SER A 104 -1.82 13.62 5.47
C SER A 104 -2.04 15.12 5.50
N TYR A 105 -2.23 15.67 6.70
CA TYR A 105 -2.31 17.12 6.89
C TYR A 105 -1.02 17.83 6.48
N ALA A 106 0.12 17.14 6.54
CA ALA A 106 1.40 17.70 6.10
C ALA A 106 1.46 17.99 4.59
N ALA A 107 0.52 17.47 3.78
CA ALA A 107 0.40 17.87 2.38
C ALA A 107 0.17 19.38 2.23
N GLN A 108 -0.49 20.03 3.20
CA GLN A 108 -0.79 21.46 3.18
C GLN A 108 0.45 22.36 3.24
N SER A 109 1.60 21.84 3.70
CA SER A 109 2.85 22.61 3.65
C SER A 109 3.46 22.67 2.25
N PHE A 110 3.02 21.82 1.33
CA PHE A 110 3.47 21.79 -0.08
C PHE A 110 2.46 22.44 -1.01
N ASP A 111 1.17 22.19 -0.77
CA ASP A 111 0.05 22.80 -1.48
C ASP A 111 -1.07 23.06 -0.47
N PRO A 112 -1.43 24.32 -0.17
CA PRO A 112 -2.45 24.66 0.84
C PRO A 112 -3.83 24.02 0.61
N ALA A 113 -4.15 23.62 -0.63
CA ALA A 113 -5.41 22.94 -0.96
C ALA A 113 -5.31 21.42 -0.86
N ALA A 114 -4.11 20.86 -0.67
CA ALA A 114 -3.89 19.43 -0.63
C ALA A 114 -4.32 18.81 0.71
N GLU A 115 -4.84 17.60 0.62
CA GLU A 115 -5.27 16.80 1.77
C GLU A 115 -4.55 15.45 1.83
N GLN A 116 -3.83 15.11 0.75
CA GLN A 116 -3.23 13.80 0.53
C GLN A 116 -1.86 13.94 -0.14
N PHE A 117 -1.03 12.93 0.06
CA PHE A 117 0.13 12.68 -0.78
C PHE A 117 -0.18 11.52 -1.73
N TYR A 118 0.54 11.48 -2.85
CA TYR A 118 0.65 10.29 -3.68
C TYR A 118 2.11 9.94 -3.95
N ALA A 119 2.36 8.66 -4.19
CA ALA A 119 3.57 8.14 -4.81
C ALA A 119 3.16 7.20 -5.94
N GLY A 120 3.91 7.14 -7.02
CA GLY A 120 3.49 6.35 -8.15
C GLY A 120 4.48 6.15 -9.27
N MET A 121 4.08 5.25 -10.17
CA MET A 121 4.68 5.01 -11.46
C MET A 121 3.83 5.69 -12.54
N ARG A 122 4.46 6.22 -13.59
CA ARG A 122 3.79 6.78 -14.77
C ARG A 122 4.51 6.35 -16.04
N THR A 123 3.76 6.17 -17.12
CA THR A 123 4.29 6.11 -18.49
C THR A 123 3.90 7.34 -19.30
N ASP A 124 4.82 7.81 -20.14
CA ASP A 124 4.54 8.82 -21.16
C ASP A 124 3.89 8.20 -22.43
N GLN A 125 3.71 9.00 -23.48
CA GLN A 125 3.15 8.55 -24.75
C GLN A 125 4.00 7.49 -25.46
N ASN A 126 5.30 7.45 -25.17
CA ASN A 126 6.24 6.48 -25.73
C ASN A 126 6.36 5.22 -24.84
N GLY A 127 5.66 5.18 -23.70
CA GLY A 127 5.78 4.10 -22.72
C GLY A 127 6.99 4.25 -21.78
N THR A 128 7.66 5.39 -21.77
CA THR A 128 8.81 5.64 -20.88
C THR A 128 8.32 5.68 -19.43
N VAL A 129 8.86 4.79 -18.60
CA VAL A 129 8.49 4.70 -17.18
C VAL A 129 9.25 5.73 -16.35
N THR A 130 8.52 6.43 -15.48
CA THR A 130 9.07 7.32 -14.44
C THR A 130 8.37 7.06 -13.11
N PHE A 131 9.04 7.43 -12.02
CA PHE A 131 8.51 7.32 -10.66
C PHE A 131 8.56 8.68 -9.97
N GLU A 132 7.46 9.05 -9.33
CA GLU A 132 7.28 10.38 -8.77
C GLU A 132 6.39 10.35 -7.53
N TYR A 133 6.45 11.43 -6.76
CA TYR A 133 5.52 11.72 -5.68
C TYR A 133 5.02 13.16 -5.80
N GLY A 134 3.90 13.42 -5.15
CA GLY A 134 3.28 14.72 -5.15
C GLY A 134 2.13 14.81 -4.16
N THR A 135 1.34 15.86 -4.28
CA THR A 135 0.12 16.06 -3.50
C THR A 135 -1.13 15.83 -4.32
N VAL A 136 -2.25 15.57 -3.62
CA VAL A 136 -3.58 15.56 -4.22
C VAL A 136 -4.46 16.56 -3.49
N ALA A 137 -5.07 17.46 -4.25
CA ALA A 137 -6.06 18.43 -3.78
C ALA A 137 -7.42 18.13 -4.41
N THR A 138 -8.50 18.24 -3.66
CA THR A 138 -9.86 18.18 -4.21
C THR A 138 -10.52 19.53 -4.00
N ALA A 139 -10.50 20.39 -5.01
CA ALA A 139 -11.15 21.70 -4.90
C ALA A 139 -12.66 21.52 -4.70
N VAL A 140 -13.25 22.21 -3.72
CA VAL A 140 -14.71 22.31 -3.57
C VAL A 140 -15.14 23.68 -4.09
N VAL A 141 -15.87 23.70 -5.20
CA VAL A 141 -16.40 24.93 -5.79
C VAL A 141 -17.92 24.93 -5.61
N GLY A 142 -18.38 25.65 -4.57
CA GLY A 142 -19.79 25.66 -4.19
C GLY A 142 -20.24 24.33 -3.56
N LEU A 143 -21.39 23.79 -4.02
CA LEU A 143 -21.92 22.49 -3.56
C LEU A 143 -21.38 21.30 -4.37
N VAL A 144 -20.51 21.54 -5.36
CA VAL A 144 -19.96 20.50 -6.22
C VAL A 144 -18.55 20.15 -5.76
N ILE A 145 -18.35 18.89 -5.36
CA ILE A 145 -17.01 18.34 -5.14
C ILE A 145 -16.28 18.36 -6.49
N GLY A 146 -15.12 19.01 -6.56
CA GLY A 146 -14.29 19.10 -7.76
C GLY A 146 -13.61 17.78 -8.11
N VAL A 147 -12.76 17.83 -9.13
CA VAL A 147 -11.96 16.69 -9.56
C VAL A 147 -10.69 16.68 -8.70
N PRO A 148 -10.30 15.54 -8.10
CA PRO A 148 -8.99 15.44 -7.46
C PRO A 148 -7.89 15.77 -8.47
N THR A 149 -6.98 16.66 -8.10
CA THR A 149 -5.88 17.12 -8.95
C THR A 149 -4.55 16.70 -8.34
N GLU A 150 -3.72 16.02 -9.12
CA GLU A 150 -2.35 15.66 -8.74
C GLU A 150 -1.39 16.82 -9.04
N THR A 151 -0.56 17.20 -8.06
CA THR A 151 0.53 18.15 -8.25
C THR A 151 1.86 17.43 -8.00
N PRO A 152 2.66 17.12 -9.03
CA PRO A 152 3.94 16.44 -8.85
C PRO A 152 4.94 17.35 -8.14
N ILE A 153 5.69 16.77 -7.19
CA ILE A 153 6.72 17.47 -6.41
C ILE A 153 8.12 17.01 -6.82
N GLY A 154 8.34 15.70 -6.98
CA GLY A 154 9.66 15.20 -7.31
C GLY A 154 9.72 13.73 -7.69
N ALA A 155 10.90 13.31 -8.16
CA ALA A 155 11.17 11.95 -8.61
C ALA A 155 11.50 10.99 -7.45
N LEU A 156 11.28 9.69 -7.67
CA LEU A 156 11.59 8.60 -6.72
C LEU A 156 12.62 7.61 -7.31
N PRO A 157 13.92 7.96 -7.35
CA PRO A 157 14.94 7.18 -8.06
C PRO A 157 15.23 5.79 -7.47
N GLY A 158 14.82 5.51 -6.22
CA GLY A 158 14.94 4.19 -5.60
C GLY A 158 13.77 3.24 -5.90
N SER A 159 12.82 3.68 -6.73
CA SER A 159 11.63 2.91 -7.08
C SER A 159 11.84 2.07 -8.32
N SER A 160 11.07 0.99 -8.45
CA SER A 160 11.18 0.04 -9.55
C SER A 160 9.87 -0.69 -9.80
N PHE A 161 9.82 -1.43 -10.91
CA PHE A 161 8.76 -2.40 -11.17
C PHE A 161 9.35 -3.68 -11.75
N ASN A 162 8.59 -4.77 -11.64
CA ASN A 162 8.89 -6.06 -12.24
C ASN A 162 7.79 -6.45 -13.23
N ALA A 163 8.15 -7.29 -14.21
CA ALA A 163 7.19 -7.81 -15.19
C ALA A 163 6.03 -8.60 -14.54
N ASP A 164 6.24 -9.16 -13.34
CA ASP A 164 5.20 -9.86 -12.58
C ASP A 164 4.07 -8.95 -12.07
N GLY A 165 4.14 -7.64 -12.32
CA GLY A 165 3.15 -6.67 -11.88
C GLY A 165 3.46 -6.00 -10.55
N THR A 166 4.61 -6.31 -9.92
CA THR A 166 5.02 -5.67 -8.67
C THR A 166 5.68 -4.32 -8.94
N ILE A 167 5.08 -3.24 -8.45
CA ILE A 167 5.64 -1.89 -8.39
C ILE A 167 6.10 -1.63 -6.96
N THR A 168 7.36 -1.23 -6.78
CA THR A 168 7.92 -0.84 -5.48
C THR A 168 8.29 0.63 -5.51
N LEU A 169 7.67 1.42 -4.64
CA LEU A 169 7.87 2.85 -4.49
C LEU A 169 8.66 3.10 -3.21
N VAL A 170 9.81 3.79 -3.32
CA VAL A 170 10.64 4.16 -2.18
C VAL A 170 10.57 5.66 -1.99
N VAL A 171 9.93 6.09 -0.90
CA VAL A 171 9.60 7.50 -0.64
C VAL A 171 10.37 7.98 0.58
N PRO A 172 11.26 8.97 0.47
CA PRO A 172 11.91 9.57 1.63
C PRO A 172 10.88 10.18 2.58
N LYS A 173 10.94 9.86 3.87
CA LYS A 173 10.00 10.42 4.86
C LYS A 173 10.03 11.95 4.86
N SER A 174 11.23 12.53 4.75
CA SER A 174 11.44 13.98 4.69
C SER A 174 10.72 14.67 3.52
N ALA A 175 10.41 13.93 2.45
CA ALA A 175 9.70 14.45 1.29
C ALA A 175 8.18 14.53 1.49
N VAL A 176 7.63 13.88 2.53
CA VAL A 176 6.19 13.71 2.75
C VAL A 176 5.78 14.04 4.18
N GLY A 177 6.28 15.17 4.69
CA GLY A 177 5.93 15.67 6.02
C GLY A 177 6.71 15.05 7.18
N ASN A 178 7.71 14.22 6.88
CA ASN A 178 8.61 13.60 7.85
C ASN A 178 7.89 12.82 8.98
N PRO A 179 7.03 11.83 8.65
CA PRO A 179 6.27 11.10 9.66
C PRO A 179 7.20 10.32 10.60
N GLN A 180 6.87 10.37 11.89
CA GLN A 180 7.63 9.79 13.00
C GLN A 180 7.02 8.47 13.48
N PRO A 181 7.80 7.64 14.20
CA PRO A 181 7.25 6.42 14.80
C PRO A 181 6.01 6.73 15.67
N GLY A 182 4.93 5.99 15.43
CA GLY A 182 3.62 6.22 16.05
C GLY A 182 2.64 7.02 15.20
N ASP A 183 3.11 7.74 14.18
CA ASP A 183 2.22 8.42 13.23
C ASP A 183 1.45 7.42 12.36
N LEU A 184 0.27 7.83 11.91
CA LEU A 184 -0.60 7.03 11.05
C LEU A 184 -0.64 7.58 9.63
N LEU A 185 -0.39 6.73 8.66
CA LEU A 185 -0.74 6.98 7.26
C LEU A 185 -2.17 6.45 7.07
N GLY A 186 -3.13 7.37 7.05
CA GLY A 186 -4.55 7.04 6.98
C GLY A 186 -5.03 6.85 5.54
N ALA A 187 -6.04 6.01 5.39
CA ALA A 187 -6.76 5.79 4.13
C ALA A 187 -5.83 5.51 2.93
N VAL A 188 -4.81 4.68 3.12
CA VAL A 188 -3.89 4.29 2.05
C VAL A 188 -4.65 3.51 0.99
N ASN A 189 -4.62 3.98 -0.27
CA ASN A 189 -5.37 3.39 -1.37
C ASN A 189 -4.56 3.34 -2.66
N GLY A 190 -4.84 2.34 -3.51
CA GLY A 190 -4.22 2.17 -4.82
C GLY A 190 -5.14 2.56 -5.96
N ARG A 191 -4.65 3.31 -6.95
CA ARG A 191 -5.39 3.70 -8.16
C ARG A 191 -4.56 3.46 -9.42
N THR A 192 -5.21 3.03 -10.50
CA THR A 192 -4.59 2.96 -11.83
C THR A 192 -5.42 3.69 -12.88
N PHE A 193 -4.71 4.20 -13.88
CA PHE A 193 -5.25 5.04 -14.96
C PHE A 193 -4.60 4.65 -16.29
N THR A 194 -5.34 4.77 -17.38
CA THR A 194 -4.81 4.61 -18.74
C THR A 194 -5.43 5.59 -19.71
N GLY A 195 -4.72 5.93 -20.78
CA GLY A 195 -5.15 6.92 -21.77
C GLY A 195 -4.97 8.37 -21.31
N ASP A 196 -4.06 8.60 -20.36
CA ASP A 196 -3.75 9.91 -19.79
C ASP A 196 -2.85 10.72 -20.74
N THR A 197 -3.42 11.73 -21.40
CA THR A 197 -2.74 12.69 -22.27
C THR A 197 -2.67 14.06 -21.59
N SER A 198 -1.94 15.02 -22.17
CA SER A 198 -1.94 16.41 -21.71
C SER A 198 -3.34 17.03 -21.63
N GLU A 199 -4.26 16.56 -22.48
CA GLU A 199 -5.65 17.00 -22.55
C GLU A 199 -6.56 16.27 -21.55
N THR A 200 -6.18 15.05 -21.13
CA THR A 200 -7.01 14.19 -20.27
C THR A 200 -6.48 14.02 -18.85
N GLN A 201 -5.58 14.88 -18.36
CA GLN A 201 -5.02 14.88 -16.98
C GLN A 201 -6.04 14.99 -15.82
N ASN A 202 -7.32 14.71 -16.08
CA ASN A 202 -8.45 14.70 -15.16
C ASN A 202 -9.18 13.33 -15.17
N LEU A 203 -8.50 12.21 -15.50
CA LEU A 203 -9.09 10.86 -15.54
C LEU A 203 -9.52 10.32 -14.16
N GLU A 204 -9.33 11.08 -13.07
CA GLU A 204 -9.74 10.76 -11.70
C GLU A 204 -11.25 10.54 -11.53
N ARG A 205 -12.05 10.83 -12.57
CA ARG A 205 -13.49 10.48 -12.65
C ARG A 205 -13.88 9.55 -13.80
N SER A 206 -12.92 9.01 -14.54
CA SER A 206 -13.19 8.16 -15.70
C SER A 206 -13.78 6.81 -15.29
N THR A 207 -14.64 6.23 -16.14
CA THR A 207 -15.08 4.82 -15.99
C THR A 207 -14.00 3.81 -16.35
N LEU A 208 -12.86 4.28 -16.88
CA LEU A 208 -11.66 3.47 -17.14
C LEU A 208 -10.72 3.39 -15.92
N LEU A 209 -11.07 4.05 -14.83
CA LEU A 209 -10.38 3.95 -13.54
C LEU A 209 -10.54 2.55 -12.96
N VAL A 210 -9.44 1.98 -12.46
CA VAL A 210 -9.48 0.83 -11.56
C VAL A 210 -8.95 1.29 -10.21
N ASP A 211 -9.82 1.26 -9.19
CA ASP A 211 -9.50 1.70 -7.83
C ASP A 211 -9.61 0.50 -6.87
N HIS A 212 -8.67 0.40 -5.94
CA HIS A 212 -8.73 -0.54 -4.83
C HIS A 212 -9.48 0.05 -3.61
N THR A 213 -10.02 1.27 -3.72
CA THR A 213 -11.01 1.78 -2.77
C THR A 213 -12.25 0.90 -2.85
N PHE A 214 -12.40 0.02 -1.86
CA PHE A 214 -13.69 -0.60 -1.59
C PHE A 214 -14.76 0.52 -1.52
N VAL A 215 -15.71 0.45 -2.46
CA VAL A 215 -16.88 1.31 -2.63
C VAL A 215 -16.70 2.56 -3.52
N LYS A 216 -17.53 2.58 -4.56
CA LYS A 216 -17.85 3.71 -5.44
C LYS A 216 -18.35 4.90 -4.59
N GLY A 217 -17.51 5.91 -4.43
CA GLY A 217 -17.83 7.14 -3.70
C GLY A 217 -16.84 7.36 -2.58
N GLN A 218 -16.08 8.44 -2.69
CA GLN A 218 -15.09 8.87 -1.71
C GLN A 218 -15.47 8.59 -0.25
N ARG A 219 -14.46 8.11 0.50
CA ARG A 219 -14.22 8.19 1.95
C ARG A 219 -14.34 6.88 2.73
N ASP A 220 -13.25 6.57 3.43
CA ASP A 220 -13.17 6.01 4.79
C ASP A 220 -13.85 4.67 5.13
N ASN A 221 -14.56 4.03 4.19
CA ASN A 221 -15.33 2.81 4.45
C ASN A 221 -14.70 1.51 3.95
N GLY A 222 -13.41 1.52 3.60
CA GLY A 222 -12.63 0.28 3.66
C GLY A 222 -12.77 -0.27 5.08
N HIS A 223 -13.30 -1.48 5.23
CA HIS A 223 -13.38 -2.13 6.54
C HIS A 223 -12.45 -3.35 6.54
N PRO A 224 -11.34 -3.28 7.30
CA PRO A 224 -10.85 -2.14 8.08
C PRO A 224 -10.24 -1.01 7.23
N ALA A 225 -10.19 0.20 7.77
CA ALA A 225 -9.56 1.35 7.10
C ALA A 225 -8.08 1.04 6.88
N ALA A 226 -7.62 1.09 5.63
CA ALA A 226 -6.25 0.77 5.24
C ALA A 226 -5.28 1.80 5.83
N THR A 227 -4.77 1.49 7.01
CA THR A 227 -3.95 2.39 7.82
C THR A 227 -2.60 1.73 8.08
N TYR A 228 -1.52 2.50 7.94
CA TYR A 228 -0.18 2.06 8.30
C TYR A 228 0.34 2.87 9.47
N ALA A 229 0.78 2.20 10.53
CA ALA A 229 1.46 2.84 11.65
C ALA A 229 2.97 2.85 11.39
N VAL A 230 3.57 4.03 11.44
CA VAL A 230 5.01 4.19 11.24
C VAL A 230 5.76 3.60 12.44
N VAL A 231 6.75 2.75 12.18
CA VAL A 231 7.54 2.01 13.17
C VAL A 231 8.98 2.48 13.28
N GLY A 232 9.49 3.27 12.33
CA GLY A 232 10.80 3.92 12.42
C GLY A 232 11.94 3.18 11.74
N ASN A 233 11.70 2.47 10.63
CA ASN A 233 12.73 1.73 9.87
C ASN A 233 13.59 0.78 10.74
N VAL A 234 12.97 0.24 11.80
CA VAL A 234 13.63 -0.68 12.72
C VAL A 234 14.06 -1.95 12.00
N ALA A 235 15.14 -2.57 12.47
CA ALA A 235 15.61 -3.82 11.90
C ALA A 235 14.52 -4.89 12.03
N CYS A 236 14.16 -5.54 10.92
CA CYS A 236 13.34 -6.73 11.02
C CYS A 236 14.18 -7.85 11.64
N PRO A 237 13.62 -8.56 12.62
CA PRO A 237 14.28 -9.75 13.12
C PRO A 237 14.39 -10.76 11.97
N GLY A 238 15.61 -11.27 11.76
CA GLY A 238 15.80 -12.43 10.89
C GLY A 238 15.06 -13.65 11.44
N PRO A 239 14.90 -14.72 10.63
CA PRO A 239 14.31 -15.95 11.13
C PRO A 239 15.07 -16.40 12.38
N SER A 240 14.37 -16.51 13.51
CA SER A 240 14.97 -17.07 14.71
C SER A 240 15.45 -18.49 14.37
N PRO A 241 16.71 -18.86 14.68
CA PRO A 241 17.14 -20.24 14.46
C PRO A 241 16.18 -21.17 15.21
N THR A 242 15.66 -22.17 14.49
CA THR A 242 14.81 -23.22 15.08
C THR A 242 15.54 -23.80 16.29
N PRO A 243 14.94 -23.80 17.50
CA PRO A 243 15.59 -24.38 18.66
C PRO A 243 15.88 -25.86 18.37
N THR A 244 17.15 -26.25 18.42
CA THR A 244 17.56 -27.64 18.29
C THR A 244 16.87 -28.45 19.39
N PRO A 245 16.14 -29.53 19.08
CA PRO A 245 15.50 -30.38 20.08
C PRO A 245 16.55 -30.87 21.08
N LYS A 246 16.37 -30.53 22.36
CA LYS A 246 17.21 -31.08 23.42
C LYS A 246 16.78 -32.54 23.64
N PRO A 247 17.67 -33.53 23.50
CA PRO A 247 17.29 -34.93 23.71
C PRO A 247 16.84 -35.14 25.16
N HIS A 248 15.66 -35.71 25.32
CA HIS A 248 15.18 -36.18 26.63
C HIS A 248 16.08 -37.32 27.10
N LYS A 249 16.65 -37.19 28.30
CA LYS A 249 17.30 -38.31 28.98
C LYS A 249 16.22 -39.35 29.31
N LYS A 250 16.48 -40.60 28.91
CA LYS A 250 15.68 -41.77 29.29
C LYS A 250 15.71 -41.99 30.79
#